data_AF-A0A8J1JR96-F1
#
_entry.id   AF-A0A8J1JR96-F1
#
_cell.length_a   1.000
_cell.length_b   1.000
_cell.length_c   1.000
_cell.angle_alpha   90.00
_cell.angle_beta   90.00
_cell.angle_gamma   90.00
#
_symmetry.space_group_name_H-M   'P 1'
#
loop_
_entity.id
_entity.type
_entity.pdbx_description
1 polymer ?
#
loop_
_entity_poly.entity_id
_entity_poly.type
_entity_poly.pdbx_seq_one_letter_code
_entity_poly.pdbx_strand_id
1 'polypeptide(L)'
;MKWALYSPDKAKSSFSFLYRSQQFVSFLDSCLKKDPAERWSAEELLQHPFIAGLPPKKIVRAEIREHLQALKKWPAKKGVKEAALWARKQLRRTCYFCAHKTLAEEKAAQQMALEGFPCC
;
A
#
# COMPACT_ATOMS: atom_id res chain seq x y z
N MET A 1 -34.05 15.56 16.73
CA MET A 1 -33.18 14.43 17.14
C MET A 1 -33.90 13.11 16.84
N LYS A 2 -33.50 12.42 15.77
CA LYS A 2 -33.79 10.99 15.52
C LYS A 2 -32.88 10.54 14.36
N TRP A 3 -31.68 10.07 14.71
CA TRP A 3 -30.85 9.30 13.80
C TRP A 3 -31.26 7.84 13.94
N ALA A 4 -32.18 7.38 13.09
CA ALA A 4 -32.46 5.96 12.95
C ALA A 4 -31.45 5.37 11.95
N LEU A 5 -30.41 4.74 12.50
CA LEU A 5 -29.62 3.62 11.98
C LEU A 5 -29.69 3.38 10.45
N TYR A 6 -28.89 4.11 9.69
CA TYR A 6 -28.35 3.60 8.42
C TYR A 6 -27.09 2.80 8.74
N SER A 7 -27.20 1.47 8.77
CA SER A 7 -26.08 0.56 9.02
C SER A 7 -25.33 0.32 7.69
N PRO A 8 -24.07 0.77 7.53
CA PRO A 8 -23.38 0.80 6.23
C PRO A 8 -22.74 -0.54 5.80
N ASP A 9 -23.06 -1.66 6.46
CA ASP A 9 -22.39 -2.95 6.23
C ASP A 9 -23.05 -3.86 5.18
N LYS A 10 -24.29 -3.61 4.78
CA LYS A 10 -24.97 -4.44 3.76
C LYS A 10 -24.67 -3.99 2.31
N ALA A 11 -24.23 -2.76 2.10
CA ALA A 11 -24.02 -2.21 0.76
C ALA A 11 -22.61 -2.46 0.19
N LYS A 12 -21.61 -2.75 1.04
CA LYS A 12 -20.22 -2.99 0.57
C LYS A 12 -20.00 -4.38 -0.02
N SER A 13 -20.88 -5.35 0.29
CA SER A 13 -20.75 -6.72 -0.21
C SER A 13 -21.32 -6.92 -1.62
N SER A 14 -22.21 -6.04 -2.08
CA SER A 14 -22.85 -6.19 -3.40
C SER A 14 -22.07 -5.57 -4.55
N PHE A 15 -21.13 -4.66 -4.29
CA PHE A 15 -20.43 -3.93 -5.36
C PHE A 15 -19.23 -4.67 -5.97
N SER A 16 -18.71 -5.72 -5.31
CA SER A 16 -17.54 -6.51 -5.76
C SER A 16 -17.90 -7.81 -6.48
N PHE A 17 -19.19 -8.07 -6.70
CA PHE A 17 -19.66 -9.22 -7.47
C PHE A 17 -19.89 -8.91 -8.95
N LEU A 18 -20.13 -7.64 -9.31
CA LEU A 18 -20.49 -7.22 -10.67
C LEU A 18 -19.33 -7.17 -11.68
N TYR A 19 -18.07 -7.36 -11.25
CA TYR A 19 -16.89 -7.34 -12.13
C TYR A 19 -16.28 -8.74 -12.37
N ARG A 20 -16.87 -9.80 -11.83
CA ARG A 20 -16.29 -11.15 -11.93
C ARG A 20 -16.83 -11.90 -13.14
N SER A 21 -15.97 -12.64 -13.81
CA SER A 21 -16.38 -13.61 -14.83
C SER A 21 -17.40 -14.58 -14.25
N GLN A 22 -18.52 -14.79 -14.95
CA GLN A 22 -19.57 -15.72 -14.53
C GLN A 22 -19.01 -17.15 -14.33
N GLN A 23 -18.01 -17.54 -15.12
CA GLN A 23 -17.34 -18.84 -14.98
C GLN A 23 -16.52 -18.91 -13.69
N PHE A 24 -15.90 -17.81 -13.27
CA PHE A 24 -15.15 -17.77 -12.02
C PHE A 24 -16.09 -17.86 -10.81
N VAL A 25 -17.23 -17.17 -10.86
CA VAL A 25 -18.26 -17.25 -9.80
C VAL A 25 -18.78 -18.68 -9.68
N SER A 26 -19.19 -19.29 -10.81
CA SER A 26 -19.66 -20.69 -10.85
C SER A 26 -18.62 -21.66 -10.28
N PHE A 27 -17.33 -21.46 -10.58
CA PHE A 27 -16.26 -22.30 -10.04
C PHE A 27 -16.17 -22.20 -8.52
N LEU A 28 -16.27 -20.99 -7.97
CA LEU A 28 -16.26 -20.77 -6.52
C LEU A 28 -17.49 -21.40 -5.84
N ASP A 29 -18.66 -21.33 -6.46
CA ASP A 29 -19.88 -21.94 -5.93
C ASP A 29 -19.75 -23.47 -5.82
N SER A 30 -19.08 -24.12 -6.78
CA SER A 30 -18.77 -25.56 -6.73
C SER A 30 -17.71 -25.90 -5.65
N CYS A 31 -16.73 -25.02 -5.43
CA CYS A 31 -15.67 -25.24 -4.43
C CYS A 31 -16.16 -25.03 -2.99
N LEU A 32 -16.99 -24.01 -2.77
CA LEU A 32 -17.31 -23.46 -1.45
C LEU A 32 -18.69 -23.90 -0.95
N LYS A 33 -19.20 -25.04 -1.42
CA LYS A 33 -20.38 -25.69 -0.85
C LYS A 33 -20.18 -25.95 0.64
N LYS A 34 -21.19 -25.55 1.43
CA LYS A 34 -21.19 -25.70 2.89
C LYS A 34 -21.30 -27.17 3.29
N ASP A 35 -22.16 -27.91 2.61
CA ASP A 35 -22.27 -29.36 2.77
C ASP A 35 -21.07 -30.03 2.06
N PRO A 36 -20.25 -30.84 2.77
CA PRO A 36 -19.18 -31.61 2.16
C PRO A 36 -19.65 -32.59 1.09
N ALA A 37 -20.86 -33.14 1.21
CA ALA A 37 -21.40 -34.11 0.26
C ALA A 37 -21.80 -33.47 -1.08
N GLU A 38 -22.17 -32.18 -1.06
CA GLU A 38 -22.46 -31.41 -2.28
C GLU A 38 -21.21 -30.78 -2.92
N ARG A 39 -20.08 -30.77 -2.20
CA ARG A 39 -18.84 -30.16 -2.69
C ARG A 39 -18.24 -31.05 -3.78
N TRP A 40 -17.90 -30.43 -4.89
CA TRP A 40 -17.26 -31.13 -5.99
C TRP A 40 -15.86 -31.65 -5.60
N SER A 41 -15.55 -32.84 -6.08
CA SER A 41 -14.24 -33.46 -5.95
C SER A 41 -13.19 -32.71 -6.79
N ALA A 42 -11.91 -32.99 -6.52
CA ALA A 42 -10.82 -32.40 -7.29
C ALA A 42 -10.89 -32.78 -8.78
N GLU A 43 -11.30 -34.01 -9.09
CA GLU A 43 -11.44 -34.49 -10.47
C GLU A 43 -12.55 -33.73 -11.22
N GLU A 44 -13.70 -33.51 -10.59
CA GLU A 44 -14.80 -32.73 -11.16
C GLU A 44 -14.44 -31.24 -11.33
N LEU A 45 -13.74 -30.66 -10.34
CA LEU A 45 -13.29 -29.26 -10.40
C LEU A 45 -12.29 -29.00 -11.54
N LEU A 46 -11.44 -29.98 -11.88
CA LEU A 46 -10.51 -29.87 -13.00
C LEU A 46 -11.23 -29.83 -14.36
N GLN A 47 -12.42 -30.40 -14.46
CA GLN A 47 -13.26 -30.36 -15.67
C GLN A 47 -14.11 -29.09 -15.76
N HIS A 48 -14.18 -28.27 -14.71
CA HIS A 48 -15.00 -27.07 -14.70
C HIS A 48 -14.55 -26.08 -15.80
N PRO A 49 -15.47 -25.40 -16.53
CA PRO A 49 -15.13 -24.52 -17.66
C PRO A 49 -14.11 -23.42 -17.34
N PHE A 50 -14.09 -22.94 -16.09
CA PHE A 50 -13.10 -21.97 -15.62
C PHE A 50 -11.66 -22.50 -15.66
N ILE A 51 -11.45 -23.79 -15.39
CA ILE A 51 -10.13 -24.44 -15.37
C ILE A 51 -9.82 -25.05 -16.75
N ALA A 52 -10.79 -25.72 -17.36
CA ALA A 52 -10.63 -26.32 -18.67
C ALA A 52 -10.43 -25.28 -19.79
N GLY A 53 -11.03 -24.09 -19.65
CA GLY A 53 -10.89 -22.97 -20.58
C GLY A 53 -9.63 -22.13 -20.41
N LEU A 54 -8.71 -22.52 -19.52
CA LEU A 54 -7.48 -21.76 -19.31
C LEU A 54 -6.58 -21.77 -20.55
N PRO A 55 -5.87 -20.65 -20.83
CA PRO A 55 -4.88 -20.63 -21.90
C PRO A 55 -3.75 -21.64 -21.60
N PRO A 56 -3.02 -22.09 -22.64
CA PRO A 56 -1.96 -23.07 -22.49
C PRO A 56 -0.97 -22.70 -21.38
N LYS A 57 -0.62 -23.70 -20.54
CA LYS A 57 0.27 -23.53 -19.36
C LYS A 57 1.55 -22.76 -19.66
N LYS A 58 2.10 -22.88 -20.88
CA LYS A 58 3.28 -22.16 -21.34
C LYS A 58 3.10 -20.62 -21.34
N ILE A 59 1.93 -20.13 -21.72
CA ILE A 59 1.61 -18.70 -21.82
C ILE A 59 1.50 -18.11 -20.41
N VAL A 60 0.65 -18.71 -19.57
CA VAL A 60 0.45 -18.27 -18.18
C VAL A 60 1.77 -18.26 -17.41
N ARG A 61 2.61 -19.30 -17.58
CA ARG A 61 3.94 -19.36 -16.96
C ARG A 61 4.89 -18.29 -17.46
N ALA A 62 4.81 -17.90 -18.73
CA ALA A 62 5.64 -16.84 -19.28
C ALA A 62 5.24 -15.48 -18.69
N GLU A 63 3.94 -15.18 -18.65
CA GLU A 63 3.40 -13.94 -18.07
C GLU A 63 3.73 -13.82 -16.58
N ILE A 64 3.53 -14.90 -15.81
CA ILE A 64 3.92 -14.93 -14.39
C ILE A 64 5.43 -14.70 -14.24
N ARG A 65 6.25 -15.34 -15.07
CA ARG A 65 7.72 -15.20 -15.00
C ARG A 65 8.15 -13.77 -15.31
N GLU A 66 7.56 -13.16 -16.32
CA GLU A 66 7.80 -11.77 -16.70
C GLU A 66 7.46 -10.83 -15.54
N HIS A 67 6.28 -10.99 -14.95
CA HIS A 67 5.85 -10.20 -13.79
C HIS A 67 6.82 -10.35 -12.62
N LEU A 68 7.20 -11.58 -12.27
CA LEU A 68 8.18 -11.84 -11.21
C LEU A 68 9.56 -11.25 -11.51
N GLN A 69 10.00 -11.25 -12.77
CA GLN A 69 11.24 -10.61 -13.17
C GLN A 69 11.15 -9.08 -13.07
N ALA A 70 10.03 -8.48 -13.46
CA ALA A 70 9.79 -7.06 -13.32
C ALA A 70 9.81 -6.63 -11.84
N LEU A 71 9.22 -7.44 -10.94
CA LEU A 71 9.29 -7.20 -9.50
C LEU A 71 10.72 -7.31 -8.94
N LYS A 72 11.52 -8.26 -9.43
CA LYS A 72 12.94 -8.38 -9.03
C LYS A 72 13.80 -7.24 -9.57
N LYS A 73 13.50 -6.76 -10.78
CA LYS A 73 14.16 -5.61 -11.42
C LYS A 73 13.67 -4.29 -10.82
N TRP A 74 12.51 -4.27 -10.16
CA TRP A 74 12.05 -3.12 -9.41
C TRP A 74 13.09 -2.84 -8.34
N PRO A 75 13.79 -1.69 -8.40
CA PRO A 75 14.76 -1.40 -7.37
C PRO A 75 13.97 -1.25 -6.08
N ALA A 76 14.26 -2.12 -5.09
CA ALA A 76 13.93 -1.90 -3.68
C ALA A 76 14.34 -0.48 -3.18
N LYS A 77 15.11 0.24 -4.00
CA LYS A 77 15.73 1.53 -3.79
C LYS A 77 14.94 2.73 -4.33
N LYS A 78 13.82 2.60 -5.08
CA LYS A 78 13.09 3.80 -5.57
C LYS A 78 12.52 4.62 -4.41
N GLY A 79 11.74 3.98 -3.54
CA GLY A 79 11.23 4.63 -2.32
C GLY A 79 12.34 5.06 -1.35
N VAL A 80 13.38 4.25 -1.16
CA VAL A 80 14.45 4.55 -0.18
C VAL A 80 15.37 5.67 -0.65
N LYS A 81 15.76 5.73 -1.93
CA LYS A 81 16.62 6.82 -2.44
C LYS A 81 15.87 8.15 -2.50
N GLU A 82 14.61 8.14 -2.93
CA GLU A 82 13.77 9.34 -2.97
C GLU A 82 13.45 9.84 -1.56
N ALA A 83 13.14 8.92 -0.62
CA ALA A 83 12.96 9.28 0.79
C ALA A 83 14.26 9.79 1.43
N ALA A 84 15.41 9.15 1.17
CA ALA A 84 16.70 9.61 1.68
C ALA A 84 17.14 10.95 1.07
N LEU A 85 16.79 11.21 -0.19
CA LEU A 85 17.03 12.50 -0.84
C LEU A 85 16.13 13.59 -0.25
N TRP A 86 14.85 13.29 -0.04
CA TRP A 86 13.90 14.20 0.61
C TRP A 86 14.32 14.53 2.05
N ALA A 87 14.69 13.51 2.84
CA ALA A 87 15.18 13.68 4.20
C ALA A 87 16.45 14.53 4.27
N ARG A 88 17.42 14.33 3.36
CA ARG A 88 18.61 15.19 3.26
C ARG A 88 18.27 16.63 2.91
N LYS A 89 17.30 16.87 2.02
CA LYS A 89 16.87 18.22 1.65
C LYS A 89 16.17 18.93 2.82
N GLN A 90 15.36 18.20 3.60
CA GLN A 90 14.76 18.73 4.83
C GLN A 90 15.80 19.05 5.88
N LEU A 91 16.77 18.15 6.13
CA LEU A 91 17.84 18.38 7.10
C LEU A 91 18.71 19.59 6.72
N ARG A 92 19.01 19.79 5.43
CA ARG A 92 19.74 21.00 4.98
C ARG A 92 18.93 22.28 5.24
N ARG A 93 17.62 22.26 5.02
CA ARG A 93 16.74 23.41 5.28
C ARG A 93 16.67 23.73 6.78
N THR A 94 16.54 22.71 7.63
CA THR A 94 16.52 22.92 9.09
C THR A 94 17.88 23.38 9.61
N CYS A 95 18.98 22.84 9.09
CA CYS A 95 20.33 23.27 9.47
C CYS A 95 20.61 24.73 9.10
N TYR A 96 20.19 25.18 7.91
CA TYR A 96 20.29 26.61 7.52
C TYR A 96 19.45 27.51 8.44
N PHE A 97 18.24 27.08 8.80
CA PHE A 97 17.36 27.83 9.69
C PHE A 97 17.91 27.93 11.12
N CYS A 98 18.43 26.83 11.67
CA CYS A 98 19.07 26.83 12.99
C CYS A 98 20.32 27.71 12.99
N ALA A 99 21.22 27.56 12.01
CA ALA A 99 22.45 28.35 11.95
C ALA A 99 22.20 29.87 11.91
N HIS A 100 21.17 30.33 11.19
CA HIS A 100 20.84 31.76 11.13
C HIS A 100 20.19 32.29 12.42
N LYS A 101 19.37 31.47 13.11
CA LYS A 101 18.81 31.85 14.42
C LYS A 101 19.88 31.84 15.51
N THR A 102 20.69 30.80 15.57
CA THR A 102 21.75 30.68 16.57
C THR A 102 22.80 31.77 16.42
N LEU A 103 23.14 32.21 15.20
CA LEU A 103 24.03 33.37 15.02
C LEU A 103 23.43 34.68 15.57
N ALA A 104 22.12 34.87 15.41
CA ALA A 104 21.44 36.04 15.95
C ALA A 104 21.33 35.98 17.49
N GLU A 105 21.02 34.82 18.04
CA GLU A 105 20.98 34.55 19.48
C GLU A 105 22.38 34.64 20.12
N GLU A 106 23.42 34.10 19.48
CA GLU A 106 24.81 34.21 19.92
C GLU A 106 25.27 35.67 19.91
N LYS A 107 24.93 36.44 18.87
CA LYS A 107 25.24 37.88 18.84
C LYS A 107 24.51 38.64 19.96
N ALA A 108 23.24 38.34 20.20
CA ALA A 108 22.49 38.93 21.31
C ALA A 108 23.08 38.53 22.67
N ALA A 109 23.47 37.26 22.85
CA ALA A 109 24.11 36.76 24.07
C ALA A 109 25.50 37.39 24.29
N GLN A 110 26.30 37.55 23.22
CA GLN A 110 27.58 38.25 23.27
C GLN A 110 27.38 39.73 23.62
N GLN A 111 26.37 40.39 23.04
CA GLN A 111 26.03 41.77 23.38
C GLN A 111 25.62 41.89 24.86
N MET A 112 24.75 41.01 25.35
CA MET A 112 24.38 40.96 26.78
C MET A 112 25.59 40.68 27.69
N ALA A 113 26.54 39.86 27.26
CA ALA A 113 27.77 39.60 28.01
C ALA A 113 28.72 40.80 28.05
N LEU A 114 28.78 41.59 26.97
CA LEU A 114 29.63 42.78 26.87
C LEU A 114 29.04 43.99 27.60
N GLU A 115 27.72 44.16 27.55
CA GLU A 115 27.04 45.27 28.22
C GLU A 115 26.95 45.08 29.74
N GLY A 116 27.11 43.83 30.22
CA GLY A 116 26.95 43.47 31.63
C GLY A 116 25.49 43.58 32.06
N PHE A 117 25.09 42.78 33.04
CA PHE A 117 23.75 42.97 33.62
C PHE A 117 23.74 44.31 34.38
N PRO A 118 22.75 45.19 34.15
CA PRO A 118 22.63 46.40 34.95
C PRO A 118 22.48 45.97 36.41
N CYS A 119 23.47 46.33 37.24
CA CYS A 119 23.38 46.16 38.67
C CYS A 119 22.21 47.02 39.18
N CYS A 120 21.12 46.37 39.59
CA CYS A 120 20.18 46.93 40.54
C CYS A 120 20.52 46.37 41.91
#